data_AF-A0A1M5GHJ9-F1
#
_entry.id   AF-A0A1M5GHJ9-F1
#
_cell.length_a   1.000
_cell.length_b   1.000
_cell.length_c   1.000
_cell.angle_alpha   90.00
_cell.angle_beta   90.00
_cell.angle_gamma   90.00
#
_symmetry.space_group_name_H-M   'P 1'
#
loop_
_entity.id
_entity.type
_entity.pdbx_description
1 polymer ?
#
loop_
_entity_poly.entity_id
_entity_poly.type
_entity_poly.pdbx_seq_one_letter_code
_entity_poly.pdbx_strand_id
1 'polypeptide(L)'
;MLWKSSALRILIVELWQHNNRKIMEEQIKDARMKFKCEENWDQMEVTGDARFCGVCQKKVYDLSDKKMAYFLQIMEENNNNVCGRLQPDQLVKPAHHEPSVWKKWTMAAMVFIGFGAAAQKADAQGFPMGKIAPSETKKPEHIREATLGIILAPEPAENASLRSLHQYLVKNCKVPATANGRLIASFSINKNGVISNISLSEQLPAPVRMEVLRVIKTAPKWKGTNYTAAPPYTLHLGFKKGKIMPYGS
;
A
#
# COMPACT_ATOMS: atom_id res chain seq x y z
N MET A 1 -45.73 8.90 -18.62
CA MET A 1 -44.91 7.87 -17.94
C MET A 1 -43.72 8.54 -17.27
N LEU A 2 -43.86 9.06 -16.05
CA LEU A 2 -42.82 9.84 -15.35
C LEU A 2 -42.54 9.35 -13.92
N TRP A 3 -42.70 8.04 -13.65
CA TRP A 3 -42.60 7.47 -12.29
C TRP A 3 -41.52 6.37 -12.12
N LYS A 4 -40.54 6.26 -13.02
CA LYS A 4 -39.44 5.27 -12.90
C LYS A 4 -38.10 5.84 -12.37
N SER A 5 -38.01 7.13 -12.04
CA SER A 5 -36.72 7.77 -11.70
C SER A 5 -36.36 7.72 -10.21
N SER A 6 -37.35 7.62 -9.31
CA SER A 6 -37.11 7.74 -7.87
C SER A 6 -36.49 6.48 -7.24
N ALA A 7 -36.92 5.29 -7.66
CA ALA A 7 -36.41 4.03 -7.12
C ALA A 7 -34.94 3.78 -7.47
N LEU A 8 -34.50 4.20 -8.67
CA LEU A 8 -33.10 4.08 -9.11
C LEU A 8 -32.18 5.02 -8.32
N ARG A 9 -32.65 6.24 -8.00
CA ARG A 9 -31.93 7.20 -7.15
C ARG A 9 -31.79 6.72 -5.71
N ILE A 10 -32.84 6.11 -5.14
CA ILE A 10 -32.83 5.56 -3.78
C ILE A 10 -31.88 4.35 -3.69
N LEU A 11 -31.94 3.43 -4.65
CA LEU A 11 -31.03 2.27 -4.70
C LEU A 11 -29.56 2.69 -4.85
N ILE A 12 -29.24 3.75 -5.61
CA ILE A 12 -27.87 4.26 -5.76
C ILE A 12 -27.35 4.86 -4.45
N VAL A 13 -28.19 5.56 -3.69
CA VAL A 13 -27.83 6.13 -2.37
C VAL A 13 -27.67 5.02 -1.31
N GLU A 14 -28.56 4.04 -1.29
CA GLU A 14 -28.48 2.90 -0.35
C GLU A 14 -27.29 1.98 -0.64
N LEU A 15 -26.96 1.73 -1.92
CA LEU A 15 -25.77 0.97 -2.31
C LEU A 15 -24.47 1.72 -2.02
N TRP A 16 -24.48 3.07 -2.10
CA TRP A 16 -23.36 3.89 -1.64
C TRP A 16 -23.18 3.76 -0.12
N GLN A 17 -24.26 3.86 0.66
CA GLN A 17 -24.22 3.69 2.12
C GLN A 17 -23.79 2.29 2.57
N HIS A 18 -24.22 1.23 1.87
CA HIS A 18 -23.92 -0.14 2.31
C HIS A 18 -22.47 -0.56 2.02
N ASN A 19 -21.89 -0.11 0.91
CA ASN A 19 -20.48 -0.38 0.57
C ASN A 19 -19.52 0.50 1.37
N ASN A 20 -19.94 1.73 1.71
CA ASN A 20 -19.20 2.61 2.60
C ASN A 20 -19.18 2.06 4.04
N ARG A 21 -20.27 1.42 4.49
CA ARG A 21 -20.35 0.73 5.80
C ARG A 21 -19.24 -0.30 6.00
N LYS A 22 -18.91 -1.09 4.97
CA LYS A 22 -17.86 -2.11 5.07
C LYS A 22 -16.46 -1.49 5.20
N ILE A 23 -16.18 -0.42 4.46
CA ILE A 23 -14.92 0.34 4.56
C ILE A 23 -14.81 1.04 5.93
N MET A 24 -15.92 1.55 6.44
CA MET A 24 -16.00 2.24 7.74
C MET A 24 -15.75 1.31 8.93
N GLU A 25 -16.04 0.02 8.80
CA GLU A 25 -15.84 -1.00 9.84
C GLU A 25 -14.43 -1.63 9.82
N GLU A 26 -13.65 -1.43 8.77
CA GLU A 26 -12.31 -1.98 8.61
C GLU A 26 -11.26 -1.28 9.49
N GLN A 27 -10.20 -2.03 9.83
CA GLN A 27 -9.01 -1.51 10.52
C GLN A 27 -8.18 -0.63 9.57
N ILE A 28 -7.44 0.32 10.13
CA ILE A 28 -6.50 1.15 9.36
C ILE A 28 -5.40 0.27 8.77
N LYS A 29 -5.17 0.38 7.46
CA LYS A 29 -4.12 -0.34 6.73
C LYS A 29 -3.45 0.58 5.73
N ASP A 30 -2.20 0.26 5.39
CA ASP A 30 -1.40 0.97 4.39
C ASP A 30 -1.26 2.48 4.65
N ALA A 31 -1.29 2.89 5.93
CA ALA A 31 -1.03 4.26 6.32
C ALA A 31 0.42 4.65 5.98
N ARG A 32 0.59 5.86 5.46
CA ARG A 32 1.90 6.42 5.14
C ARG A 32 2.19 7.57 6.06
N MET A 33 3.43 7.64 6.52
CA MET A 33 3.89 8.78 7.31
C MET A 33 4.67 9.74 6.41
N LYS A 34 4.30 11.02 6.45
CA LYS A 34 5.11 12.10 5.87
C LYS A 34 6.39 12.31 6.70
N PHE A 35 6.26 12.17 8.01
CA PHE A 35 7.33 12.37 8.99
C PHE A 35 7.10 11.45 10.20
N LYS A 36 8.17 10.89 10.76
CA LYS A 36 8.14 10.09 12.00
C LYS A 36 8.57 10.97 13.18
N CYS A 37 7.80 10.92 14.25
CA CYS A 37 8.08 11.61 15.50
C CYS A 37 8.75 10.64 16.47
N GLU A 38 9.85 11.05 17.11
CA GLU A 38 10.65 10.22 18.03
C GLU A 38 10.30 10.45 19.51
N GLU A 39 9.31 11.30 19.78
CA GLU A 39 8.88 11.64 21.13
C GLU A 39 8.17 10.49 21.86
N ASN A 40 8.22 10.50 23.19
CA ASN A 40 7.55 9.49 24.01
C ASN A 40 6.08 9.84 24.22
N TRP A 41 5.18 9.02 23.68
CA TRP A 41 3.73 9.14 23.83
C TRP A 41 3.27 9.23 25.29
N ASP A 42 3.84 8.41 26.18
CA ASP A 42 3.37 8.28 27.56
C ASP A 42 3.69 9.53 28.40
N GLN A 43 4.70 10.31 27.97
CA GLN A 43 5.09 11.57 28.61
C GLN A 43 4.38 12.81 28.05
N MET A 44 3.51 12.66 27.04
CA MET A 44 2.75 13.77 26.48
C MET A 44 1.55 14.15 27.35
N GLU A 45 1.24 15.44 27.39
CA GLU A 45 0.08 15.98 28.09
C GLU A 45 -1.22 15.52 27.44
N VAL A 46 -2.20 15.09 28.24
CA VAL A 46 -3.50 14.62 27.74
C VAL A 46 -4.39 15.81 27.40
N THR A 47 -4.97 15.79 26.21
CA THR A 47 -5.86 16.87 25.72
C THR A 47 -7.10 16.25 25.05
N GLY A 48 -8.12 15.92 25.85
CA GLY A 48 -9.34 15.29 25.36
C GLY A 48 -9.09 13.84 24.90
N ASP A 49 -9.38 13.55 23.63
CA ASP A 49 -9.14 12.24 22.98
C ASP A 49 -7.74 12.13 22.34
N ALA A 50 -6.93 13.18 22.43
CA ALA A 50 -5.58 13.25 21.92
C ALA A 50 -4.57 13.57 23.02
N ARG A 51 -3.29 13.53 22.68
CA ARG A 51 -2.21 14.08 23.51
C ARG A 51 -1.51 15.22 22.78
N PHE A 52 -1.02 16.21 23.50
CA PHE A 52 -0.24 17.29 22.90
C PHE A 52 1.25 16.99 22.98
N CYS A 53 1.91 17.01 21.84
CA CYS A 53 3.37 16.88 21.76
C CYS A 53 3.99 18.28 21.79
N GLY A 54 4.77 18.58 22.84
CA GLY A 54 5.45 19.88 22.98
C GLY A 54 6.52 20.14 21.92
N VAL A 55 7.13 19.08 21.36
CA VAL A 55 8.20 19.20 20.36
C VAL A 55 7.65 19.48 18.97
N CYS A 56 6.68 18.69 18.50
CA CYS A 56 6.06 18.94 17.20
C CYS A 56 4.93 19.98 17.24
N GLN A 57 4.60 20.47 18.45
CA GLN A 57 3.53 21.44 18.75
C GLN A 57 2.20 21.07 18.09
N LYS A 58 1.85 19.77 18.11
CA LYS A 58 0.64 19.23 17.49
C LYS A 58 -0.07 18.29 18.45
N LYS A 59 -1.39 18.20 18.26
CA LYS A 59 -2.20 17.11 18.80
C LYS A 59 -1.83 15.81 18.09
N VAL A 60 -1.59 14.78 18.87
CA VAL A 60 -1.25 13.43 18.45
C VAL A 60 -2.42 12.53 18.87
N TYR A 61 -3.09 11.95 17.89
CA TYR A 61 -4.25 11.08 18.09
C TYR A 61 -3.81 9.63 18.22
N ASP A 62 -4.37 8.88 19.17
CA ASP A 62 -4.13 7.43 19.23
C ASP A 62 -5.03 6.71 18.22
N LEU A 63 -4.40 6.16 17.18
CA LEU A 63 -5.07 5.43 16.10
C LEU A 63 -4.73 3.94 16.12
N SER A 64 -4.00 3.48 17.14
CA SER A 64 -3.49 2.11 17.24
C SER A 64 -4.60 1.04 17.26
N ASP A 65 -5.79 1.39 17.76
CA ASP A 65 -6.96 0.54 17.91
C ASP A 65 -8.20 1.06 17.15
N LYS A 66 -8.04 2.15 16.37
CA LYS A 66 -9.16 2.85 15.74
C LYS A 66 -9.52 2.28 14.37
N LYS A 67 -10.79 2.41 14.01
CA LYS A 67 -11.33 2.01 12.70
C LYS A 67 -11.09 3.08 11.65
N MET A 68 -11.16 2.67 10.39
CA MET A 68 -11.02 3.54 9.23
C MET A 68 -12.01 4.72 9.24
N ALA A 69 -13.24 4.52 9.73
CA ALA A 69 -14.22 5.61 9.84
C ALA A 69 -13.73 6.76 10.74
N TYR A 70 -13.25 6.43 11.94
CA TYR A 70 -12.71 7.43 12.87
C TYR A 70 -11.48 8.10 12.28
N PHE A 71 -10.61 7.33 11.62
CA PHE A 71 -9.45 7.89 10.93
C PHE A 71 -9.84 8.91 9.85
N LEU A 72 -10.80 8.57 8.97
CA LEU A 72 -11.27 9.49 7.93
C LEU A 72 -11.89 10.76 8.51
N GLN A 73 -12.70 10.63 9.56
CA GLN A 73 -13.30 11.76 10.27
C GLN A 73 -12.22 12.71 10.80
N ILE A 74 -11.24 12.19 11.55
CA ILE A 74 -10.16 13.00 12.12
C ILE A 74 -9.31 13.66 11.01
N MET A 75 -9.08 12.98 9.89
CA MET A 75 -8.39 13.56 8.74
C MET A 75 -9.16 14.73 8.12
N GLU A 76 -10.48 14.61 7.98
CA GLU A 76 -11.35 15.66 7.44
C GLU A 76 -11.39 16.88 8.37
N GLU A 77 -11.65 16.67 9.66
CA GLU A 77 -11.70 17.73 10.69
C GLU A 77 -10.40 18.52 10.81
N ASN A 78 -9.26 17.89 10.49
CA ASN A 78 -7.93 18.50 10.64
C ASN A 78 -7.27 18.84 9.29
N ASN A 79 -8.04 19.00 8.21
CA ASN A 79 -7.53 19.37 6.88
C ASN A 79 -6.37 18.48 6.39
N ASN A 80 -6.47 17.16 6.61
CA ASN A 80 -5.46 16.15 6.29
C ASN A 80 -4.08 16.36 6.97
N ASN A 81 -4.02 17.13 8.06
CA ASN A 81 -2.81 17.41 8.81
C ASN A 81 -2.87 16.81 10.22
N VAL A 82 -2.90 15.49 10.28
CA VAL A 82 -3.04 14.73 11.53
C VAL A 82 -1.69 14.14 11.92
N CYS A 83 -1.29 14.34 13.17
CA CYS A 83 -0.24 13.54 13.81
C CYS A 83 -0.93 12.40 14.57
N GLY A 84 -0.42 11.18 14.46
CA GLY A 84 -1.02 10.05 15.14
C GLY A 84 -0.06 8.93 15.48
N ARG A 85 -0.50 8.10 16.43
CA ARG A 85 0.13 6.88 16.87
C ARG A 85 -0.49 5.69 16.14
N LEU A 86 0.33 4.95 15.40
CA LEU A 86 -0.10 3.77 14.65
C LEU A 86 0.73 2.55 15.03
N GLN A 87 0.10 1.38 15.02
CA GLN A 87 0.81 0.11 15.12
C GLN A 87 1.62 -0.15 13.84
N PRO A 88 2.76 -0.86 13.93
CA PRO A 88 3.60 -1.15 12.77
C PRO A 88 2.90 -1.88 11.62
N ASP A 89 1.85 -2.65 11.90
CA ASP A 89 1.07 -3.40 10.92
C ASP A 89 0.02 -2.55 10.18
N GLN A 90 -0.35 -1.38 10.73
CA GLN A 90 -1.21 -0.40 10.06
C GLN A 90 -0.44 0.40 8.99
N LEU A 91 0.89 0.40 9.04
CA LEU A 91 1.77 1.13 8.13
C LEU A 91 2.07 0.33 6.86
N VAL A 92 2.33 1.05 5.75
CA VAL A 92 2.83 0.43 4.51
C VAL A 92 4.12 -0.31 4.80
N LYS A 93 4.15 -1.62 4.53
CA LYS A 93 5.39 -2.41 4.58
C LYS A 93 6.31 -1.95 3.46
N PRO A 94 7.59 -1.65 3.72
CA PRO A 94 8.54 -1.40 2.65
C PRO A 94 8.58 -2.63 1.73
N ALA A 95 8.56 -2.39 0.42
CA ALA A 95 8.64 -3.46 -0.57
C ALA A 95 10.01 -4.13 -0.48
N HIS A 96 10.13 -5.17 0.33
CA HIS A 96 11.28 -6.05 0.29
C HIS A 96 11.24 -6.82 -1.03
N HIS A 97 12.10 -6.43 -1.96
CA HIS A 97 12.44 -7.26 -3.09
C HIS A 97 13.21 -8.45 -2.51
N GLU A 98 12.52 -9.55 -2.17
CA GLU A 98 13.23 -10.77 -1.75
C GLU A 98 14.01 -11.28 -2.97
N PRO A 99 15.35 -11.25 -2.94
CA PRO A 99 16.11 -11.88 -4.00
C PRO A 99 15.86 -13.38 -3.90
N SER A 100 15.31 -13.95 -4.98
CA SER A 100 15.03 -15.37 -5.11
C SER A 100 16.21 -16.22 -4.60
N VAL A 101 15.97 -16.93 -3.50
CA VAL A 101 16.99 -17.66 -2.73
C VAL A 101 17.49 -18.94 -3.45
N TRP A 102 16.92 -19.25 -4.61
CA TRP A 102 17.24 -20.44 -5.40
C TRP A 102 18.68 -20.51 -5.93
N LYS A 103 19.42 -19.39 -5.94
CA LYS A 103 20.83 -19.36 -6.40
C LYS A 103 21.87 -19.71 -5.34
N LYS A 104 21.48 -20.05 -4.10
CA LYS A 104 22.45 -20.38 -3.03
C LYS A 104 22.74 -21.87 -2.83
N TRP A 105 21.98 -22.78 -3.45
CA TRP A 105 22.18 -24.23 -3.27
C TRP A 105 23.20 -24.87 -4.22
N THR A 106 23.80 -24.12 -5.15
CA THR A 106 24.79 -24.70 -6.07
C THR A 106 26.21 -24.77 -5.51
N MET A 107 26.52 -24.24 -4.32
CA MET A 107 27.89 -24.23 -3.78
C MET A 107 27.97 -24.67 -2.30
N ALA A 108 27.36 -25.81 -1.94
CA ALA A 108 27.62 -26.46 -0.64
C ALA A 108 28.01 -27.95 -0.77
N ALA A 109 28.00 -28.50 -1.99
CA ALA A 109 28.30 -29.91 -2.23
C ALA A 109 29.81 -30.21 -2.44
N MET A 110 30.68 -29.20 -2.50
CA MET A 110 32.11 -29.40 -2.82
C MET A 110 33.06 -29.45 -1.62
N VAL A 111 32.59 -29.34 -0.37
CA VAL A 111 33.49 -29.34 0.82
C VAL A 111 33.63 -30.73 1.46
N PHE A 112 32.91 -31.75 1.01
CA PHE A 112 32.95 -33.11 1.59
C PHE A 112 33.86 -34.12 0.86
N ILE A 113 34.79 -33.67 0.00
CA ILE A 113 35.83 -34.55 -0.56
C ILE A 113 37.20 -33.96 -0.21
N GLY A 114 37.65 -34.13 1.03
CA GLY A 114 39.04 -33.84 1.37
C GLY A 114 39.26 -33.39 2.81
N PHE A 115 38.97 -34.25 3.78
CA PHE A 115 39.81 -34.40 4.98
C PHE A 115 39.45 -35.73 5.63
N GLY A 116 40.19 -36.76 5.25
CA GLY A 116 40.22 -38.02 5.99
C GLY A 116 40.96 -37.86 7.30
N ALA A 117 40.50 -38.61 8.29
CA ALA A 117 41.24 -39.16 9.43
C ALA A 117 42.08 -38.19 10.29
N ALA A 118 41.49 -37.70 11.38
CA ALA A 118 42.16 -37.67 12.68
C ALA A 118 41.11 -37.78 13.79
N ALA A 119 40.97 -39.00 14.31
CA ALA A 119 40.20 -39.27 15.51
C ALA A 119 40.92 -38.67 16.73
N GLN A 120 40.25 -37.79 17.46
CA GLN A 120 40.58 -37.52 18.85
C GLN A 120 39.29 -37.60 19.67
N LYS A 121 39.28 -38.60 20.57
CA LYS A 121 38.25 -38.77 21.59
C LYS A 121 38.40 -37.65 22.61
N ALA A 122 37.30 -37.02 22.97
CA ALA A 122 37.20 -36.27 24.22
C ALA A 122 35.96 -36.80 24.96
N ASP A 123 36.21 -37.70 25.92
CA ASP A 123 35.27 -38.12 26.95
C ASP A 123 35.34 -37.11 28.10
N ALA A 124 34.19 -36.56 28.48
CA ALA A 124 33.98 -36.01 29.82
C ALA A 124 32.56 -36.33 30.27
N GLN A 125 32.48 -37.38 31.09
CA GLN A 125 31.40 -37.72 32.01
C GLN A 125 31.13 -36.49 32.91
N GLY A 126 29.94 -36.11 33.37
CA GLY A 126 28.66 -36.78 33.56
C GLY A 126 28.11 -36.23 34.87
N PHE A 127 26.82 -35.85 34.92
CA PHE A 127 26.02 -35.80 36.16
C PHE A 127 24.54 -35.96 35.79
N PRO A 128 23.78 -36.84 36.45
CA PRO A 128 22.36 -37.03 36.19
C PRO A 128 21.50 -36.13 37.08
N MET A 129 20.21 -36.07 36.73
CA MET A 129 19.08 -35.38 37.38
C MET A 129 18.85 -33.93 36.91
N GLY A 130 17.64 -33.51 36.56
CA GLY A 130 16.33 -34.14 36.66
C GLY A 130 15.39 -33.66 35.56
N LYS A 131 14.35 -34.45 35.29
CA LYS A 131 13.27 -34.07 34.38
C LYS A 131 12.57 -32.84 34.95
N ILE A 132 12.68 -31.71 34.26
CA ILE A 132 11.77 -30.59 34.43
C ILE A 132 10.67 -30.80 33.38
N ALA A 133 9.45 -31.05 33.86
CA ALA A 133 8.25 -31.04 33.04
C ALA A 133 8.14 -29.69 32.30
N PRO A 134 7.57 -29.63 31.09
CA PRO A 134 7.46 -28.37 30.34
C PRO A 134 6.63 -27.37 31.15
N SER A 135 7.30 -26.39 31.76
CA SER A 135 6.63 -25.18 32.20
C SER A 135 6.28 -24.41 30.94
N GLU A 136 4.99 -24.28 30.66
CA GLU A 136 4.46 -23.38 29.65
C GLU A 136 4.88 -21.95 29.97
N THR A 137 6.07 -21.59 29.50
CA THR A 137 6.48 -20.21 29.39
C THR A 137 5.67 -19.65 28.23
N LYS A 138 4.63 -18.87 28.56
CA LYS A 138 4.05 -17.95 27.57
C LYS A 138 5.21 -17.13 27.01
N LYS A 139 5.54 -17.42 25.75
CA LYS A 139 6.49 -16.68 24.93
C LYS A 139 6.20 -15.18 25.13
N PRO A 140 7.20 -14.36 25.51
CA PRO A 140 6.97 -12.94 25.70
C PRO A 140 6.48 -12.35 24.38
N GLU A 141 5.22 -11.90 24.41
CA GLU A 141 4.59 -11.18 23.31
C GLU A 141 5.32 -9.84 23.21
N HIS A 142 6.21 -9.76 22.24
CA HIS A 142 7.01 -8.59 21.92
C HIS A 142 6.09 -7.37 21.82
N ILE A 143 6.16 -6.45 22.79
CA ILE A 143 5.43 -5.17 22.75
C ILE A 143 5.84 -4.51 21.43
N ARG A 144 4.91 -4.48 20.46
CA ARG A 144 5.14 -3.77 19.22
C ARG A 144 5.00 -2.30 19.54
N GLU A 145 6.13 -1.62 19.66
CA GLU A 145 6.14 -0.18 19.90
C GLU A 145 5.45 0.54 18.73
N ALA A 146 4.36 1.24 19.04
CA ALA A 146 3.61 2.01 18.07
C ALA A 146 4.46 3.19 17.58
N THR A 147 4.35 3.51 16.30
CA THR A 147 5.07 4.62 15.67
C THR A 147 4.25 5.90 15.71
N LEU A 148 4.87 7.02 16.09
CA LEU A 148 4.26 8.35 16.02
C LEU A 148 4.66 9.06 14.72
N GLY A 149 3.76 9.85 14.14
CA GLY A 149 4.11 10.66 12.97
C GLY A 149 2.96 11.40 12.33
N ILE A 150 3.31 12.28 11.39
CA ILE A 150 2.33 12.99 10.55
C ILE A 150 1.86 12.02 9.46
N ILE A 151 0.55 11.78 9.43
CA ILE A 151 -0.07 10.81 8.54
C ILE A 151 -0.42 11.49 7.22
N LEU A 152 -0.05 10.85 6.12
CA LEU A 152 -0.49 11.27 4.81
C LEU A 152 -1.96 10.88 4.62
N ALA A 153 -2.76 11.79 4.05
CA ALA A 153 -4.14 11.51 3.68
C ALA A 153 -4.27 10.14 3.00
N PRO A 154 -5.20 9.28 3.45
CA PRO A 154 -5.49 8.07 2.71
C PRO A 154 -5.96 8.49 1.33
N GLU A 155 -5.18 8.13 0.31
CA GLU A 155 -5.60 8.42 -1.04
C GLU A 155 -6.82 7.56 -1.37
N PRO A 156 -7.82 8.10 -2.10
CA PRO A 156 -8.93 7.32 -2.62
C PRO A 156 -8.41 6.02 -3.27
N ALA A 157 -9.07 4.89 -3.02
CA ALA A 157 -8.66 3.59 -3.58
C ALA A 157 -8.52 3.61 -5.13
N GLU A 158 -9.27 4.51 -5.76
CA GLU A 158 -9.17 4.91 -7.17
C GLU A 158 -7.76 5.40 -7.56
N ASN A 159 -7.17 6.31 -6.78
CA ASN A 159 -5.85 6.87 -7.05
C ASN A 159 -4.70 5.86 -6.88
N ALA A 160 -4.85 4.89 -5.98
CA ALA A 160 -3.85 3.83 -5.79
C ALA A 160 -3.75 2.90 -7.02
N SER A 161 -4.89 2.57 -7.62
CA SER A 161 -4.96 1.75 -8.84
C SER A 161 -4.41 2.52 -10.04
N LEU A 162 -4.73 3.82 -10.16
CA LEU A 162 -4.18 4.71 -11.18
C LEU A 162 -2.66 4.82 -11.12
N ARG A 163 -2.08 4.99 -9.92
CA ARG A 163 -0.62 5.05 -9.75
C ARG A 163 0.06 3.74 -10.18
N SER A 164 -0.55 2.61 -9.83
CA SER A 164 0.01 1.30 -10.16
C SER A 164 0.01 1.07 -11.68
N LEU A 165 -1.08 1.44 -12.36
CA LEU A 165 -1.15 1.43 -13.84
C LEU A 165 -0.14 2.41 -14.45
N HIS A 166 -0.04 3.62 -13.91
CA HIS A 166 0.96 4.60 -14.33
C HIS A 166 2.38 4.04 -14.24
N GLN A 167 2.74 3.43 -13.11
CA GLN A 167 4.06 2.83 -12.91
C GLN A 167 4.31 1.64 -13.86
N TYR A 168 3.27 0.85 -14.15
CA TYR A 168 3.34 -0.19 -15.16
C TYR A 168 3.63 0.39 -16.56
N LEU A 169 3.00 1.52 -16.93
CA LEU A 169 3.26 2.19 -18.21
C LEU A 169 4.69 2.73 -18.27
N VAL A 170 5.19 3.36 -17.20
CA VAL A 170 6.59 3.82 -17.10
C VAL A 170 7.57 2.68 -17.36
N LYS A 171 7.28 1.47 -16.87
CA LYS A 171 8.16 0.30 -17.01
C LYS A 171 8.07 -0.38 -18.38
N ASN A 172 6.90 -0.39 -19.01
CA ASN A 172 6.62 -1.25 -20.16
C ASN A 172 6.44 -0.49 -21.49
N CYS A 173 6.21 0.82 -21.47
CA CYS A 173 6.09 1.63 -22.69
C CYS A 173 7.46 1.97 -23.26
N LYS A 174 7.67 1.62 -24.54
CA LYS A 174 8.86 1.99 -25.31
C LYS A 174 8.53 3.16 -26.21
N VAL A 175 8.79 4.38 -25.74
CA VAL A 175 8.49 5.60 -26.50
C VAL A 175 9.77 6.22 -27.08
N PRO A 176 9.72 6.80 -28.29
CA PRO A 176 10.89 7.39 -28.92
C PRO A 176 11.39 8.63 -28.15
N ALA A 177 12.69 8.91 -28.22
CA ALA A 177 13.32 10.07 -27.56
C ALA A 177 12.69 11.43 -27.96
N THR A 178 12.05 11.48 -29.13
CA THR A 178 11.34 12.66 -29.65
C THR A 178 10.02 12.93 -28.93
N ALA A 179 9.49 11.97 -28.16
CA ALA A 179 8.23 12.13 -27.45
C ALA A 179 8.36 13.16 -26.32
N ASN A 180 7.64 14.28 -26.47
CA ASN A 180 7.50 15.35 -25.50
C ASN A 180 6.04 15.83 -25.52
N GLY A 181 5.46 16.10 -24.35
CA GLY A 181 4.09 16.63 -24.25
C GLY A 181 3.27 15.87 -23.22
N ARG A 182 1.94 15.91 -23.39
CA ARG A 182 0.98 15.28 -22.48
C ARG A 182 0.02 14.39 -23.26
N LEU A 183 -0.38 13.29 -22.63
CA LEU A 183 -1.43 12.39 -23.11
C LEU A 183 -2.40 12.16 -21.97
N ILE A 184 -3.69 12.23 -22.27
CA ILE A 184 -4.75 11.89 -21.32
C ILE A 184 -5.36 10.58 -21.81
N ALA A 185 -5.38 9.58 -20.93
CA ALA A 185 -6.04 8.31 -21.16
C ALA A 185 -7.31 8.23 -20.30
N SER A 186 -8.44 7.96 -20.94
CA SER A 186 -9.71 7.71 -20.28
C SER A 186 -10.10 6.25 -20.46
N PHE A 187 -10.50 5.54 -19.41
CA PHE A 187 -10.84 4.11 -19.50
C PHE A 187 -11.75 3.66 -18.36
N SER A 188 -12.35 2.48 -18.48
CA SER A 188 -13.15 1.84 -17.43
C SER A 188 -12.46 0.57 -16.94
N ILE A 189 -12.49 0.30 -15.63
CA ILE A 189 -12.05 -0.97 -15.06
C ILE A 189 -13.28 -1.78 -14.68
N ASN A 190 -13.49 -2.89 -15.40
CA ASN A 190 -14.60 -3.80 -15.15
C ASN A 190 -14.45 -4.54 -13.80
N LYS A 191 -15.54 -5.14 -13.29
CA LYS A 191 -15.52 -5.95 -12.05
C LYS A 191 -14.47 -7.08 -12.08
N ASN A 192 -14.16 -7.61 -13.27
CA ASN A 192 -13.15 -8.66 -13.48
C ASN A 192 -11.71 -8.13 -13.55
N GLY A 193 -11.49 -6.84 -13.34
CA GLY A 193 -10.17 -6.20 -13.37
C GLY A 193 -9.62 -5.89 -14.77
N VAL A 194 -10.41 -6.12 -15.82
CA VAL A 194 -10.00 -5.83 -17.20
C VAL A 194 -10.29 -4.37 -17.55
N ILE A 195 -9.31 -3.72 -18.18
CA ILE A 195 -9.45 -2.36 -18.69
C ILE A 195 -10.21 -2.38 -20.01
N SER A 196 -11.26 -1.57 -20.12
CA SER A 196 -12.11 -1.42 -21.29
C SER A 196 -12.38 0.07 -21.60
N ASN A 197 -13.08 0.37 -22.70
CA ASN A 197 -13.47 1.73 -23.09
C ASN A 197 -12.31 2.74 -23.12
N ILE A 198 -11.15 2.31 -23.63
CA ILE A 198 -9.94 3.12 -23.64
C ILE A 198 -10.04 4.19 -24.73
N SER A 199 -9.95 5.45 -24.33
CA SER A 199 -9.83 6.62 -25.20
C SER A 199 -8.56 7.40 -24.86
N LEU A 200 -7.85 7.88 -25.88
CA LEU A 200 -6.60 8.62 -25.73
C LEU A 200 -6.70 9.99 -26.38
N SER A 201 -6.18 11.04 -25.73
CA SER A 201 -6.11 12.37 -26.35
C SER A 201 -5.20 12.37 -27.58
N GLU A 202 -5.49 13.26 -28.53
CA GLU A 202 -4.79 13.32 -29.83
C GLU A 202 -3.51 14.17 -29.82
N GLN A 203 -3.07 14.59 -28.64
CA GLN A 203 -2.02 15.59 -28.44
C GLN A 203 -0.60 15.06 -28.73
N LEU A 204 -0.44 13.74 -28.92
CA LEU A 204 0.84 13.12 -29.25
C LEU A 204 0.77 12.36 -30.59
N PRO A 205 1.92 12.22 -31.28
CA PRO A 205 2.01 11.46 -32.52
C PRO A 205 1.45 10.04 -32.38
N ALA A 206 0.80 9.57 -33.45
CA ALA A 206 0.16 8.24 -33.49
C ALA A 206 1.08 7.09 -33.00
N PRO A 207 2.38 7.01 -33.36
CA PRO A 207 3.25 5.95 -32.85
C PRO A 207 3.33 5.89 -31.32
N VAL A 208 3.36 7.05 -30.65
CA VAL A 208 3.42 7.13 -29.18
C VAL A 208 2.08 6.70 -28.57
N ARG A 209 0.96 7.17 -29.13
CA ARG A 209 -0.39 6.81 -28.67
C ARG A 209 -0.65 5.31 -28.82
N MET A 210 -0.25 4.73 -29.94
CA MET A 210 -0.44 3.29 -30.21
C MET A 210 0.38 2.42 -29.26
N GLU A 211 1.60 2.83 -28.91
CA GLU A 211 2.39 2.11 -27.90
C GLU A 211 1.73 2.16 -26.53
N VAL A 212 1.26 3.34 -26.09
CA VAL A 212 0.54 3.46 -24.82
C VAL A 212 -0.72 2.60 -24.82
N LEU A 213 -1.50 2.64 -25.91
CA LEU A 213 -2.69 1.81 -26.06
C LEU A 213 -2.37 0.32 -25.99
N ARG A 214 -1.31 -0.13 -26.67
CA ARG A 214 -0.85 -1.52 -26.63
C ARG A 214 -0.53 -1.95 -25.21
N VAL A 215 0.23 -1.13 -24.47
CA VAL A 215 0.64 -1.46 -23.10
C VAL A 215 -0.54 -1.46 -22.13
N ILE A 216 -1.49 -0.53 -22.25
CA ILE A 216 -2.73 -0.54 -21.44
C ILE A 216 -3.53 -1.82 -21.72
N LYS A 217 -3.64 -2.25 -22.98
CA LYS A 217 -4.35 -3.48 -23.36
C LYS A 217 -3.66 -4.76 -22.87
N THR A 218 -2.32 -4.77 -22.79
CA THR A 218 -1.55 -5.91 -22.27
C THR A 218 -1.38 -5.86 -20.75
N ALA A 219 -1.94 -4.87 -20.07
CA ALA A 219 -1.80 -4.74 -18.63
C ALA A 219 -2.46 -5.93 -17.92
N PRO A 220 -1.91 -6.38 -16.78
CA PRO A 220 -2.49 -7.49 -16.01
C PRO A 220 -3.89 -7.15 -15.50
N LYS A 221 -4.61 -8.12 -14.94
CA LYS A 221 -5.89 -7.83 -14.28
C LYS A 221 -5.65 -6.91 -13.07
N TRP A 222 -6.31 -5.76 -13.06
CA TRP A 222 -6.21 -4.77 -12.01
C TRP A 222 -7.25 -5.00 -10.92
N LYS A 223 -7.10 -4.36 -9.76
CA LYS A 223 -8.08 -4.45 -8.68
C LYS A 223 -9.42 -3.91 -9.20
N GLY A 224 -10.35 -4.82 -9.47
CA GLY A 224 -11.65 -4.51 -10.03
C GLY A 224 -12.42 -3.55 -9.14
N THR A 225 -13.23 -2.72 -9.77
CA THR A 225 -14.10 -1.79 -9.04
C THR A 225 -15.44 -2.48 -8.83
N ASN A 226 -16.02 -2.31 -7.65
CA ASN A 226 -17.36 -2.85 -7.36
C ASN A 226 -18.47 -1.98 -7.95
N TYR A 227 -18.13 -0.88 -8.62
CA TYR A 227 -19.08 0.06 -9.19
C TYR A 227 -19.60 -0.47 -10.53
N THR A 228 -20.91 -0.63 -10.63
CA THR A 228 -21.57 -1.07 -11.87
C THR A 228 -21.56 0.02 -12.95
N ALA A 229 -21.23 1.27 -12.59
CA ALA A 229 -21.10 2.42 -13.49
C ALA A 229 -20.17 3.52 -12.90
N ALA A 230 -18.89 3.20 -12.62
CA ALA A 230 -17.94 4.27 -12.30
C ALA A 230 -17.76 5.20 -13.52
N PRO A 231 -17.67 6.53 -13.34
CA PRO A 231 -17.20 7.40 -14.41
C PRO A 231 -15.83 6.90 -14.91
N PRO A 232 -15.50 7.10 -16.20
CA PRO A 232 -14.24 6.59 -16.72
C PRO A 232 -13.08 7.23 -15.97
N TYR A 233 -12.16 6.37 -15.52
CA TYR A 233 -10.87 6.77 -14.94
C TYR A 233 -10.13 7.67 -15.91
N THR A 234 -9.53 8.73 -15.39
CA THR A 234 -8.67 9.63 -16.17
C THR A 234 -7.25 9.54 -15.66
N LEU A 235 -6.34 9.15 -16.56
CA LEU A 235 -4.91 9.04 -16.29
C LEU A 235 -4.13 10.07 -17.13
N HIS A 236 -3.43 10.96 -16.44
CA HIS A 236 -2.56 11.95 -17.06
C HIS A 236 -1.14 11.37 -17.20
N LEU A 237 -0.58 11.42 -18.41
CA LEU A 237 0.76 10.96 -18.73
C LEU A 237 1.58 12.12 -19.30
N GLY A 238 2.66 12.50 -18.61
CA GLY A 238 3.64 13.47 -19.11
C GLY A 238 4.78 12.77 -19.82
N PHE A 239 5.26 13.33 -20.94
CA PHE A 239 6.39 12.82 -21.69
C PHE A 239 7.49 13.87 -21.78
N LYS A 240 8.72 13.47 -21.48
CA LYS A 240 9.91 14.30 -21.63
C LYS A 240 11.08 13.47 -22.12
N LYS A 241 11.65 13.84 -23.27
CA LYS A 241 12.80 13.17 -23.91
C LYS A 241 12.61 11.64 -24.04
N GLY A 242 11.41 11.20 -24.43
CA GLY A 242 11.09 9.78 -24.57
C GLY A 242 10.98 9.00 -23.26
N LYS A 243 10.68 9.68 -22.15
CA LYS A 243 10.33 9.03 -20.89
C LYS A 243 8.97 9.51 -20.39
N ILE A 244 8.20 8.59 -19.82
CA ILE A 244 6.99 8.94 -19.06
C ILE A 244 7.44 9.52 -17.71
N MET A 245 6.96 10.70 -17.38
CA MET A 245 7.26 11.41 -16.13
C MET A 245 6.56 10.74 -14.94
N PRO A 246 7.05 10.88 -13.71
CA PRO A 246 6.41 10.32 -12.52
C PRO A 246 4.97 10.81 -12.31
N TYR A 247 4.13 10.00 -11.67
CA TYR A 247 2.74 10.36 -11.39
C TYR A 247 2.68 11.59 -10.47
N GLY A 248 1.99 12.66 -10.92
CA GLY A 248 1.82 13.90 -10.15
C GLY A 248 2.91 14.97 -10.38
N SER A 249 3.75 14.82 -11.40
CA SER A 249 4.74 15.84 -11.84
C SER A 249 4.13 16.92 -12.74
#